data_AF-A0A955B2G9-F1
#
_entry.id   AF-A0A955B2G9-F1
#
_cell.length_a   1.000
_cell.length_b   1.000
_cell.length_c   1.000
_cell.angle_alpha   90.00
_cell.angle_beta   90.00
_cell.angle_gamma   90.00
#
_symmetry.space_group_name_H-M   'P 1'
#
loop_
_entity.id
_entity.type
_entity.pdbx_description
1 polymer ?
#
loop_
_entity_poly.entity_id
_entity_poly.type
_entity_poly.pdbx_seq_one_letter_code
_entity_poly.pdbx_strand_id
1 'polypeptide(L)' 'DSHNYGDLQVLLAGTCGGSIRPGRHLHFDGQRPLADLWLSLAQTAGSQRNRFADSTSPLELG' A
#
# COMPACT_ATOMS: atom_id res chain seq x y z
N ASP A 1 0.40 11.99 23.10
CA ASP A 1 -0.38 11.52 21.94
C ASP A 1 0.51 11.09 20.81
N SER A 2 0.49 9.81 20.49
CA SER A 2 1.20 9.28 19.33
C SER A 2 0.35 8.20 18.67
N HIS A 3 -0.53 8.64 17.77
CA HIS A 3 -1.19 7.78 16.78
C HIS A 3 -0.17 7.43 15.69
N ASN A 4 0.72 6.49 16.00
CA ASN A 4 1.70 5.97 15.05
C ASN A 4 1.02 4.93 14.13
N TYR A 5 1.19 5.08 12.82
CA TYR A 5 0.67 4.20 11.77
C TYR A 5 1.80 3.51 10.99
N GLY A 6 3.02 3.51 11.54
CA GLY A 6 4.13 2.68 11.07
C GLY A 6 4.05 1.25 11.62
N ASP A 7 4.51 0.27 10.83
CA ASP A 7 4.60 -1.16 11.16
C ASP A 7 3.24 -1.81 11.53
N LEU A 8 2.18 -1.40 10.84
CA LEU A 8 0.85 -1.98 11.02
C LEU A 8 0.67 -3.21 10.11
N GLN A 9 0.26 -4.33 10.69
CA GLN A 9 -0.18 -5.48 9.92
C GLN A 9 -1.53 -5.19 9.25
N VAL A 10 -1.60 -5.32 7.93
CA VAL A 10 -2.80 -5.07 7.12
C VAL A 10 -3.22 -6.34 6.39
N LEU A 11 -4.50 -6.68 6.48
CA LEU A 11 -5.12 -7.70 5.65
C LEU A 11 -5.82 -7.03 4.45
N LEU A 12 -5.35 -7.31 3.24
CA LEU A 12 -5.96 -6.84 2.00
C LEU A 12 -6.73 -7.99 1.34
N ALA A 13 -7.98 -7.73 0.96
CA ALA A 13 -8.86 -8.71 0.32
C ALA A 13 -9.30 -8.23 -1.08
N GLY A 14 -9.45 -9.19 -2.00
CA GLY A 14 -9.79 -8.94 -3.41
C GLY A 14 -8.57 -8.90 -4.31
N THR A 15 -8.80 -8.71 -5.61
CA THR A 15 -7.76 -8.78 -6.65
C THR A 15 -7.68 -7.53 -7.52
N CYS A 16 -8.53 -6.53 -7.28
CA CYS A 16 -8.63 -5.31 -8.09
C CYS A 16 -8.62 -5.60 -9.62
N GLY A 17 -9.55 -6.44 -10.07
CA GLY A 17 -9.65 -6.83 -11.48
C GLY A 17 -8.48 -7.69 -11.98
N GLY A 18 -7.69 -8.29 -11.09
CA GLY A 18 -6.50 -9.09 -11.41
C GLY A 18 -5.18 -8.36 -11.23
N SER A 19 -5.21 -7.07 -10.90
CA SER A 19 -4.01 -6.25 -10.71
C SER A 19 -3.26 -6.50 -9.39
N ILE A 20 -3.91 -7.16 -8.43
CA ILE A 20 -3.32 -7.51 -7.13
C ILE A 20 -3.29 -9.03 -7.01
N ARG A 21 -2.13 -9.59 -6.65
CA ARG A 21 -1.94 -11.03 -6.47
C ARG A 21 -2.30 -11.46 -5.04
N PRO A 22 -3.39 -12.22 -4.83
CA PRO A 22 -3.81 -12.65 -3.49
C PRO A 22 -3.01 -13.86 -2.98
N GLY A 23 -3.27 -14.27 -1.74
CA GLY A 23 -2.71 -15.50 -1.16
C GLY A 23 -1.24 -15.39 -0.78
N ARG A 24 -0.79 -14.18 -0.41
CA ARG A 24 0.60 -13.86 -0.06
C ARG A 24 0.66 -13.15 1.28
N HIS A 25 1.72 -13.42 2.03
CA HIS A 25 2.17 -12.57 3.12
C HIS A 25 3.36 -11.76 2.59
N LEU A 26 3.20 -10.45 2.48
CA LEU A 26 4.25 -9.54 2.03
C LEU A 26 4.84 -8.82 3.24
N HIS A 27 6.17 -8.86 3.35
CA HIS A 27 6.92 -8.05 4.30
C HIS A 27 7.68 -7.00 3.50
N PHE A 28 7.55 -5.74 3.89
CA PHE A 28 8.20 -4.62 3.23
C PHE A 28 9.28 -4.06 4.16
N ASP A 29 10.55 -4.26 3.80
CA ASP A 29 11.68 -3.84 4.64
C ASP A 29 11.69 -2.33 4.92
N GLY A 30 12.24 -1.96 6.08
CA GLY A 30 12.40 -0.56 6.51
C GLY A 30 11.13 0.03 7.14
N GLN A 31 11.27 1.24 7.69
CA GLN A 31 10.12 1.99 8.19
C GLN A 31 9.39 2.64 7.01
N ARG A 32 8.23 2.09 6.66
CA ARG A 32 7.37 2.61 5.59
C ARG A 32 6.08 3.18 6.18
N PRO A 33 5.61 4.33 5.69
CA PRO A 33 4.30 4.82 6.07
C PRO A 33 3.23 3.93 5.45
N LEU A 34 2.13 3.70 6.18
CA LEU A 34 0.93 3.06 5.63
C LEU A 34 0.41 3.74 4.36
N ALA A 35 0.73 5.02 4.16
CA ALA A 35 0.45 5.78 2.95
C ALA A 35 1.00 5.15 1.66
N ASP A 36 2.07 4.36 1.72
CA ASP A 36 2.59 3.62 0.55
C ASP A 36 1.53 2.66 -0.01
N LEU A 37 0.80 1.96 0.87
CA LEU A 37 -0.30 1.08 0.47
C LEU A 37 -1.45 1.89 -0.17
N TRP A 38 -1.80 3.04 0.41
CA TRP A 38 -2.87 3.89 -0.13
C TRP A 38 -2.53 4.47 -1.50
N LEU A 39 -1.27 4.87 -1.70
CA LEU A 39 -0.79 5.32 -3.01
C LEU A 39 -0.87 4.19 -4.04
N SER A 40 -0.42 2.97 -3.70
CA SER A 40 -0.55 1.80 -4.57
C SER A 40 -2.00 1.56 -4.97
N LEU A 41 -2.91 1.48 -4.00
CA LEU A 41 -4.32 1.19 -4.27
C LEU A 41 -4.97 2.28 -5.14
N ALA A 42 -4.63 3.55 -4.91
CA ALA A 42 -5.11 4.64 -5.75
C ALA A 42 -4.60 4.51 -7.21
N GLN A 43 -3.33 4.17 -7.40
CA GLN A 43 -2.75 3.96 -8.73
C GLN A 43 -3.33 2.71 -9.42
N THR A 44 -3.50 1.61 -8.69
CA THR A 44 -4.18 0.40 -9.20
C THR A 44 -5.61 0.71 -9.63
N ALA A 45 -6.29 1.63 -8.96
CA ALA A 45 -7.63 2.12 -9.33
C ALA A 45 -7.64 3.16 -10.48
N GLY A 46 -6.49 3.43 -11.12
CA GLY A 46 -6.37 4.33 -12.27
C GLY A 46 -6.00 5.78 -11.95
N SER A 47 -5.66 6.11 -10.70
CA SER A 47 -5.22 7.47 -10.34
C SER A 47 -3.80 7.75 -10.86
N GLN A 48 -3.59 8.93 -11.45
CA GLN A 48 -2.26 9.39 -11.89
C GLN A 48 -1.45 10.12 -10.79
N ARG A 49 -1.83 9.98 -9.51
CA ARG A 49 -1.11 10.61 -8.40
C ARG A 49 0.26 9.96 -8.22
N ASN A 50 1.29 10.77 -8.09
CA ASN A 50 2.66 10.35 -7.77
C ASN A 50 2.98 10.45 -6.26
N ARG A 51 2.05 10.96 -5.45
CA ARG A 51 2.20 11.18 -4.02
C ARG A 51 0.86 11.08 -3.31
N PHE A 52 0.86 10.53 -2.11
CA PHE A 52 -0.27 10.56 -1.19
C PHE A 52 0.22 10.67 0.26
N ALA A 53 -0.33 11.63 1.03
CA ALA A 53 0.15 11.95 2.38
C ALA A 53 1.69 12.11 2.41
N ASP A 54 2.42 11.31 3.16
CA ASP A 54 3.89 11.27 3.24
C ASP A 54 4.55 10.23 2.30
N SER A 55 3.76 9.50 1.51
CA SER A 55 4.25 8.53 0.54
C SER A 55 4.53 9.11 -0.84
N THR A 56 5.69 8.77 -1.39
CA THR A 56 6.05 8.89 -2.82
C THR A 56 6.47 7.55 -3.43
N SER A 57 6.32 6.45 -2.69
CA SER A 57 6.88 5.14 -3.01
C SER A 57 5.80 4.05 -2.93
N PRO A 58 5.01 3.84 -4.00
CA PRO A 58 4.00 2.79 -4.01
C PRO A 58 4.64 1.41 -3.81
N LEU A 59 3.92 0.53 -3.10
CA LEU A 59 4.21 -0.88 -2.94
C LEU A 59 3.89 -1.69 -4.21
N GLU A 60 4.71 -2.70 -4.49
CA GLU A 60 4.46 -3.74 -5.50
C GLU A 60 3.44 -4.76 -4.96
N LEU A 61 2.24 -4.80 -5.56
CA LEU A 61 1.11 -5.65 -5.13
C LEU A 61 0.80 -6.83 -6.07
N GLY A 62 1.51 -6.94 -7.21
CA GLY A 62 1.37 -8.01 -8.22
C GLY A 62 2.49 -9.03 -8.17
#